data_AF-A0A0F6AHQ7-F1
#
_entry.id   AF-A0A0F6AHQ7-F1
#
_cell.length_a   1.000
_cell.length_b   1.000
_cell.length_c   1.000
_cell.angle_alpha   90.00
_cell.angle_beta   90.00
_cell.angle_gamma   90.00
#
_symmetry.space_group_name_H-M   'P 1'
#
loop_
_entity.id
_entity.type
_entity.pdbx_description
1 polymer ?
#
loop_
_entity_poly.entity_id
_entity_poly.type
_entity_poly.pdbx_seq_one_letter_code
_entity_poly.pdbx_strand_id
1 'polypeptide(L)'
;MKYLIYLIGLLLFNNGSTYATEKHDLTFSSESERIKYLALNYPDQALNYFKENQKKLLEQNSEQTVSIYSSVLAAASSVGDIKLVEDIAKLLSDPRLVPYSRHFRFTIVNVIGVSYRFNGQFDDAVITYKCALKHARNNVEKMTSKVNLSIAYRMNKQPAISFQILQSIDEAILSGRRKAGLLVVTGNTAIVLDKPKEAISYFIAARQHYLKDLHHRNAARVTVNLLGAALIARRAEVYEKYRKKLTSAYEAYLPKSDQLYLQWLDLMHDSVKSNVVADKTLEYTKTHVVRLLKEGYTEPVRKLLQSLNAEFLMPEMHKKSLMNMALHSGLAKPWCQDL
;
A
#
# COMPACT_ATOMS: atom_id res chain seq x y z
N MET A 1 -22.37 19.96 -7.85
CA MET A 1 -21.05 19.38 -8.22
C MET A 1 -20.91 18.03 -7.52
N LYS A 2 -21.16 16.93 -8.24
CA LYS A 2 -21.02 15.56 -7.73
C LYS A 2 -19.76 14.97 -8.38
N TYR A 3 -19.08 14.06 -7.67
CA TYR A 3 -17.84 13.35 -8.03
C TYR A 3 -16.52 13.95 -7.49
N LEU A 4 -16.34 13.91 -6.15
CA LEU A 4 -15.02 14.07 -5.52
C LEU A 4 -14.64 12.82 -4.69
N ILE A 5 -13.67 12.07 -5.24
CA ILE A 5 -12.63 11.29 -4.55
C ILE A 5 -13.10 10.08 -3.71
N TYR A 6 -13.13 8.92 -4.36
CA TYR A 6 -12.91 7.61 -3.74
C TYR A 6 -11.46 7.20 -4.04
N LEU A 7 -10.58 7.27 -3.05
CA LEU A 7 -9.16 6.94 -3.19
C LEU A 7 -8.54 6.49 -1.86
N ILE A 8 -8.92 5.30 -1.40
CA ILE A 8 -8.35 4.70 -0.18
C ILE A 8 -7.59 3.38 -0.48
N GLY A 9 -7.73 2.76 -1.65
CA GLY A 9 -7.14 1.42 -1.88
C GLY A 9 -6.04 1.29 -2.94
N LEU A 10 -5.42 2.39 -3.39
CA LEU A 10 -4.27 2.32 -4.34
C LEU A 10 -3.04 3.06 -3.84
N LEU A 11 -2.93 3.15 -2.51
CA LEU A 11 -1.80 3.70 -1.83
C LEU A 11 -0.82 2.57 -1.52
N LEU A 12 0.15 2.39 -2.41
CA LEU A 12 1.44 1.87 -2.00
C LEU A 12 1.98 2.88 -0.99
N PHE A 13 1.77 2.73 0.32
CA PHE A 13 2.42 3.61 1.29
C PHE A 13 3.22 2.76 2.26
N ASN A 14 4.53 2.99 2.20
CA ASN A 14 5.41 2.86 3.33
C ASN A 14 5.62 4.25 3.93
N ASN A 15 5.91 4.23 5.23
CA ASN A 15 6.18 5.36 6.08
C ASN A 15 7.29 6.25 5.51
N GLY A 16 6.87 7.33 4.89
CA GLY A 16 7.73 8.43 4.48
C GLY A 16 6.92 9.70 4.54
N SER A 17 7.18 10.49 5.57
CA SER A 17 6.72 11.87 5.76
C SER A 17 7.35 12.77 4.69
N THR A 18 6.93 12.61 3.43
CA THR A 18 7.08 13.63 2.40
C THR A 18 5.71 14.23 2.17
N TYR A 19 5.46 15.33 2.88
CA TYR A 19 4.26 16.14 2.75
C TYR A 19 4.25 16.80 1.38
N ALA A 20 3.12 16.75 0.68
CA ALA A 20 2.88 17.69 -0.39
C ALA A 20 2.81 19.09 0.26
N THR A 21 3.81 19.92 0.01
CA THR A 21 3.76 21.36 0.28
C THR A 21 2.97 22.05 -0.83
N GLU A 22 1.72 21.68 -1.00
CA GLU A 22 0.76 22.49 -1.73
C GLU A 22 -0.19 23.06 -0.68
N LYS A 23 0.17 24.21 -0.12
CA LYS A 23 -0.77 25.04 0.64
C LYS A 23 -1.82 25.54 -0.36
N HIS A 24 -2.88 24.77 -0.53
CA HIS A 24 -4.11 25.30 -1.06
C HIS A 24 -4.89 25.89 0.11
N ASP A 25 -5.30 27.17 0.01
CA ASP A 25 -6.34 27.73 0.86
C ASP A 25 -7.66 27.00 0.53
N LEU A 26 -7.84 25.82 1.13
CA LEU A 26 -8.99 24.98 0.89
C LEU A 26 -10.14 25.41 1.81
N THR A 27 -11.21 25.91 1.19
CA THR A 27 -12.51 26.04 1.85
C THR A 27 -13.22 24.68 1.78
N PHE A 28 -13.58 24.14 2.95
CA PHE A 28 -14.31 22.88 3.04
C PHE A 28 -15.79 23.15 3.30
N SER A 29 -16.67 22.43 2.61
CA SER A 29 -18.13 22.57 2.77
C SER A 29 -18.66 21.96 4.08
N SER A 30 -17.90 21.06 4.70
CA SER A 30 -18.22 20.48 6.00
C SER A 30 -16.99 20.02 6.76
N GLU A 31 -17.15 19.81 8.07
CA GLU A 31 -16.13 19.21 8.93
C GLU A 31 -15.72 17.81 8.43
N SER A 32 -16.69 16.98 8.02
CA SER A 32 -16.38 15.63 7.50
C SER A 32 -15.55 15.67 6.21
N GLU A 33 -15.78 16.67 5.35
CA GLU A 33 -14.98 16.86 4.13
C GLU A 33 -13.55 17.26 4.47
N ARG A 34 -13.38 18.17 5.43
CA ARG A 34 -12.07 18.54 5.97
C ARG A 34 -11.33 17.31 6.51
N ILE A 35 -11.97 16.51 7.35
CA ILE A 35 -11.31 15.32 7.94
C ILE A 35 -11.00 14.27 6.89
N LYS A 36 -11.88 14.06 5.91
CA LYS A 36 -11.60 13.17 4.78
C LYS A 36 -10.37 13.64 4.00
N TYR A 37 -10.23 14.94 3.75
CA TYR A 37 -9.06 15.51 3.09
C TYR A 37 -7.79 15.33 3.94
N LEU A 38 -7.85 15.65 5.23
CA LEU A 38 -6.72 15.48 6.15
C LEU A 38 -6.30 14.02 6.25
N ALA A 39 -7.24 13.08 6.38
CA ALA A 39 -6.91 11.66 6.49
C ALA A 39 -6.15 11.13 5.26
N LEU A 40 -6.42 11.70 4.09
CA LEU A 40 -5.76 11.32 2.84
C LEU A 40 -4.36 11.93 2.67
N ASN A 41 -4.16 13.17 3.13
CA ASN A 41 -2.97 13.96 2.81
C ASN A 41 -2.05 14.24 4.03
N TYR A 42 -2.65 14.34 5.21
CA TYR A 42 -2.03 14.71 6.48
C TYR A 42 -2.62 13.85 7.63
N PRO A 43 -2.39 12.53 7.64
CA PRO A 43 -3.08 11.61 8.54
C PRO A 43 -2.91 11.99 10.02
N ASP A 44 -1.72 12.42 10.45
CA ASP A 44 -1.48 12.88 11.82
C ASP A 44 -2.38 14.06 12.23
N GLN A 45 -2.67 14.99 11.30
CA GLN A 45 -3.57 16.11 11.57
C GLN A 45 -5.03 15.65 11.71
N ALA A 46 -5.45 14.65 10.93
CA ALA A 46 -6.77 14.05 11.08
C ALA A 46 -6.92 13.35 12.44
N LEU A 47 -5.86 12.70 12.92
CA LEU A 47 -5.85 12.05 14.23
C LEU A 47 -5.88 13.06 15.38
N ASN A 48 -5.12 14.16 15.29
CA ASN A 48 -5.16 15.23 16.29
C ASN A 48 -6.56 15.85 16.39
N TYR A 49 -7.18 16.11 15.23
CA TYR A 49 -8.56 16.59 15.19
C TYR A 49 -9.53 15.67 15.92
N PHE A 50 -9.44 14.36 15.66
CA PHE A 50 -10.29 13.37 16.34
C PHE A 50 -10.10 13.40 17.85
N LYS A 51 -8.85 13.46 18.33
CA LYS A 51 -8.53 13.50 19.76
C LYS A 51 -9.13 14.75 20.43
N GLU A 52 -9.06 15.91 19.80
CA GLU A 52 -9.63 17.17 20.30
C GLU A 52 -11.17 17.13 20.37
N ASN A 53 -11.81 16.42 19.44
CA ASN A 53 -13.27 16.42 19.26
C ASN A 53 -13.96 15.14 19.72
N GLN A 54 -13.23 14.20 20.32
CA GLN A 54 -13.72 12.84 20.60
C GLN A 54 -15.00 12.86 21.44
N LYS A 55 -15.04 13.64 22.52
CA LYS A 55 -16.20 13.74 23.42
C LYS A 55 -17.47 14.16 22.67
N LYS A 56 -17.37 15.21 21.87
CA LYS A 56 -18.47 15.71 21.03
C LYS A 56 -18.97 14.65 20.04
N LEU A 57 -18.05 13.92 19.40
CA LEU A 57 -18.41 12.90 18.40
C LEU A 57 -19.09 11.67 19.04
N LEU A 58 -18.81 11.35 20.31
CA LEU A 58 -19.45 10.24 21.02
C LEU A 58 -20.94 10.47 21.26
N GLU A 59 -21.36 11.73 21.40
CA GLU A 59 -22.77 12.10 21.64
C GLU A 59 -23.59 12.21 20.34
N GLN A 60 -22.93 12.19 19.18
CA GLN A 60 -23.58 12.39 17.88
C GLN A 60 -23.93 11.08 17.18
N ASN A 61 -25.14 11.02 16.62
CA ASN A 61 -25.65 9.89 15.86
C ASN A 61 -26.01 10.37 14.45
N SER A 62 -25.01 10.49 13.59
CA SER A 62 -25.20 11.06 12.25
C SER A 62 -24.32 10.41 11.20
N GLU A 63 -24.70 10.57 9.93
CA GLU A 63 -23.86 10.20 8.79
C GLU A 63 -22.51 10.94 8.79
N GLN A 64 -22.50 12.19 9.26
CA GLN A 64 -21.26 12.97 9.41
C GLN A 64 -20.30 12.31 10.40
N THR A 65 -20.80 11.82 11.54
CA THR A 65 -20.01 11.11 12.55
C THR A 65 -19.40 9.82 11.98
N VAL A 66 -20.18 9.03 11.25
CA VAL A 66 -19.68 7.82 10.57
C VAL A 66 -18.61 8.17 9.53
N SER A 67 -18.80 9.25 8.76
CA SER A 67 -17.84 9.73 7.78
C SER A 67 -16.52 10.16 8.43
N ILE A 68 -16.59 10.87 9.56
CA ILE A 68 -15.40 11.25 10.34
C ILE A 68 -14.69 10.01 10.87
N TYR A 69 -15.38 9.12 11.58
CA TYR A 69 -14.77 7.89 12.11
C TYR A 69 -14.18 7.00 11.02
N SER A 70 -14.85 6.83 9.89
CA SER A 70 -14.31 6.08 8.73
C SER A 70 -13.04 6.72 8.18
N SER A 71 -12.95 8.06 8.18
CA SER A 71 -11.76 8.78 7.75
C SER A 71 -10.62 8.67 8.77
N VAL A 72 -10.94 8.75 10.06
CA VAL A 72 -9.97 8.57 11.16
C VAL A 72 -9.44 7.13 11.17
N LEU A 73 -10.28 6.13 10.90
CA LEU A 73 -9.85 4.73 10.74
C LEU A 73 -8.79 4.60 9.64
N ALA A 74 -8.99 5.26 8.50
CA ALA A 74 -8.03 5.26 7.41
C ALA A 74 -6.71 5.96 7.80
N ALA A 75 -6.79 7.09 8.50
CA ALA A 75 -5.61 7.79 9.01
C ALA A 75 -4.84 6.95 10.05
N ALA A 76 -5.53 6.33 11.00
CA ALA A 76 -4.94 5.47 12.03
C ALA A 76 -4.25 4.26 11.40
N SER A 77 -4.91 3.62 10.42
CA SER A 77 -4.31 2.53 9.65
C SER A 77 -3.08 2.98 8.85
N SER A 78 -3.05 4.21 8.36
CA SER A 78 -1.92 4.76 7.59
C SER A 78 -0.69 4.99 8.44
N VAL A 79 -0.86 5.45 9.69
CA VAL A 79 0.27 5.71 10.61
C VAL A 79 0.65 4.49 11.45
N GLY A 80 -0.13 3.41 11.37
CA GLY A 80 0.09 2.19 12.14
C GLY A 80 -0.34 2.28 13.60
N ASP A 81 -1.30 3.15 13.94
CA ASP A 81 -1.86 3.23 15.29
C ASP A 81 -2.88 2.11 15.52
N ILE A 82 -2.37 0.93 15.90
CA ILE A 82 -3.13 -0.32 16.10
C ILE A 82 -4.28 -0.10 17.10
N LYS A 83 -3.97 0.52 18.25
CA LYS A 83 -4.98 0.74 19.30
C LYS A 83 -6.11 1.62 18.78
N LEU A 84 -5.79 2.71 18.08
CA LEU A 84 -6.81 3.59 17.54
C LEU A 84 -7.62 2.92 16.43
N VAL A 85 -7.01 2.05 15.60
CA VAL A 85 -7.77 1.25 14.62
C VAL A 85 -8.86 0.42 15.31
N GLU A 86 -8.53 -0.24 16.42
CA GLU A 86 -9.47 -1.07 17.18
C GLU A 86 -10.56 -0.22 17.85
N ASP A 87 -10.16 0.87 18.51
CA ASP A 87 -11.09 1.79 19.17
C ASP A 87 -12.10 2.38 18.18
N ILE A 88 -11.64 2.82 17.00
CA ILE A 88 -12.51 3.36 15.97
C ILE A 88 -13.40 2.28 15.33
N ALA A 89 -12.88 1.07 15.10
CA ALA A 89 -13.69 -0.04 14.62
C ALA A 89 -14.83 -0.36 15.60
N LYS A 90 -14.55 -0.36 16.91
CA LYS A 90 -15.56 -0.52 17.95
C LYS A 90 -16.60 0.61 17.91
N LEU A 91 -16.17 1.87 17.84
CA LEU A 91 -17.07 3.03 17.76
C LEU A 91 -17.97 2.99 16.51
N LEU A 92 -17.43 2.59 15.36
CA LEU A 92 -18.19 2.44 14.12
C LEU A 92 -19.23 1.32 14.19
N SER A 93 -19.00 0.30 15.01
CA SER A 93 -19.92 -0.82 15.21
C SER A 93 -21.02 -0.56 16.23
N ASP A 94 -20.99 0.59 16.91
CA ASP A 94 -21.97 0.98 17.92
C ASP A 94 -23.40 1.00 17.32
N PRO A 95 -24.40 0.39 17.98
CA PRO A 95 -25.79 0.40 17.55
C PRO A 95 -26.31 1.78 17.15
N ARG A 96 -25.86 2.86 17.80
CA ARG A 96 -26.27 4.24 17.52
C ARG A 96 -25.93 4.69 16.10
N LEU A 97 -24.89 4.11 15.48
CA LEU A 97 -24.41 4.47 14.14
C LEU A 97 -24.91 3.53 13.05
N VAL A 98 -25.53 2.40 13.40
CA VAL A 98 -26.02 1.40 12.44
C VAL A 98 -26.92 2.00 11.35
N PRO A 99 -27.91 2.87 11.65
CA PRO A 99 -28.76 3.48 10.63
C PRO A 99 -28.01 4.29 9.57
N TYR A 100 -26.87 4.88 9.95
CA TYR A 100 -26.07 5.77 9.10
C TYR A 100 -24.89 5.05 8.41
N SER A 101 -24.56 3.84 8.84
CA SER A 101 -23.37 3.10 8.40
C SER A 101 -23.43 2.55 6.98
N ARG A 102 -24.64 2.43 6.39
CA ARG A 102 -24.87 1.65 5.17
C ARG A 102 -23.92 2.04 4.04
N HIS A 103 -23.75 3.34 3.78
CA HIS A 103 -22.93 3.89 2.70
C HIS A 103 -21.41 3.76 2.93
N PHE A 104 -20.99 3.48 4.16
CA PHE A 104 -19.58 3.42 4.55
C PHE A 104 -19.05 2.00 4.73
N ARG A 105 -19.92 0.97 4.72
CA ARG A 105 -19.54 -0.43 4.97
C ARG A 105 -18.36 -0.90 4.11
N PHE A 106 -18.39 -0.61 2.81
CA PHE A 106 -17.25 -0.91 1.92
C PHE A 106 -15.96 -0.28 2.44
N THR A 107 -15.96 1.02 2.70
CA THR A 107 -14.79 1.78 3.16
C THR A 107 -14.27 1.24 4.48
N ILE A 108 -15.15 1.05 5.46
CA ILE A 108 -14.80 0.56 6.80
C ILE A 108 -14.13 -0.80 6.71
N VAL A 109 -14.80 -1.79 6.08
CA VAL A 109 -14.28 -3.15 5.97
C VAL A 109 -12.99 -3.18 5.14
N ASN A 110 -12.93 -2.44 4.02
CA ASN A 110 -11.72 -2.38 3.21
C ASN A 110 -10.52 -1.80 3.99
N VAL A 111 -10.73 -0.76 4.82
CA VAL A 111 -9.65 -0.19 5.63
C VAL A 111 -9.20 -1.16 6.72
N ILE A 112 -10.11 -1.86 7.40
CA ILE A 112 -9.74 -2.91 8.37
C ILE A 112 -8.86 -3.98 7.69
N GLY A 113 -9.22 -4.40 6.48
CA GLY A 113 -8.40 -5.34 5.70
C GLY A 113 -7.00 -4.80 5.39
N VAL A 114 -6.88 -3.49 5.11
CA VAL A 114 -5.58 -2.81 4.94
C VAL A 114 -4.78 -2.86 6.24
N SER A 115 -5.41 -2.60 7.38
CA SER A 115 -4.76 -2.64 8.69
C SER A 115 -4.26 -4.05 9.02
N TYR A 116 -5.05 -5.09 8.80
CA TYR A 116 -4.59 -6.48 8.96
C TYR A 116 -3.38 -6.78 8.07
N ARG A 117 -3.44 -6.39 6.80
CA ARG A 117 -2.34 -6.62 5.86
C ARG A 117 -1.05 -5.92 6.29
N PHE A 118 -1.13 -4.68 6.78
CA PHE A 118 0.07 -3.96 7.26
C PHE A 118 0.68 -4.59 8.52
N ASN A 119 -0.13 -5.26 9.34
CA ASN A 119 0.33 -5.99 10.52
C ASN A 119 0.72 -7.45 10.21
N GLY A 120 0.78 -7.84 8.93
CA GLY A 120 1.16 -9.20 8.51
C GLY A 120 0.08 -10.26 8.75
N GLN A 121 -1.13 -9.88 9.16
CA GLN A 121 -2.27 -10.77 9.37
C GLN A 121 -2.98 -11.05 8.05
N PHE A 122 -2.29 -11.76 7.14
CA PHE A 122 -2.77 -11.90 5.77
C PHE A 122 -4.05 -12.75 5.65
N ASP A 123 -4.26 -13.73 6.53
CA ASP A 123 -5.50 -14.52 6.54
C ASP A 123 -6.71 -13.65 6.92
N ASP A 124 -6.61 -12.89 8.02
CA ASP A 124 -7.64 -11.92 8.42
C ASP A 124 -7.90 -10.89 7.32
N ALA A 125 -6.84 -10.39 6.66
CA ALA A 125 -6.95 -9.46 5.53
C ALA A 125 -7.71 -10.08 4.35
N VAL A 126 -7.40 -11.32 3.97
CA VAL A 126 -8.09 -12.03 2.87
C VAL A 126 -9.58 -12.15 3.16
N ILE A 127 -9.95 -12.62 4.35
CA ILE A 127 -11.37 -12.81 4.68
C ILE A 127 -12.09 -11.45 4.73
N THR A 128 -11.45 -10.44 5.31
CA THR A 128 -11.98 -9.08 5.38
C THR A 128 -12.18 -8.47 3.98
N TYR A 129 -11.23 -8.64 3.05
CA TYR A 129 -11.38 -8.13 1.68
C TYR A 129 -12.43 -8.88 0.87
N LYS A 130 -12.64 -10.19 1.09
CA LYS A 130 -13.78 -10.92 0.51
C LYS A 130 -15.10 -10.31 0.96
N CYS A 131 -15.21 -9.95 2.24
CA CYS A 131 -16.37 -9.23 2.75
C CYS A 131 -16.51 -7.82 2.16
N ALA A 132 -15.41 -7.05 2.05
CA ALA A 132 -15.44 -5.73 1.42
C ALA A 132 -15.96 -5.80 -0.03
N LEU A 133 -15.58 -6.83 -0.78
CA LEU A 133 -16.07 -7.07 -2.13
C LEU A 133 -17.59 -7.27 -2.18
N LYS A 134 -18.18 -7.95 -1.19
CA LYS A 134 -19.65 -8.10 -1.06
C LYS A 134 -20.35 -6.75 -0.84
N HIS A 135 -19.67 -5.78 -0.22
CA HIS A 135 -20.21 -4.42 0.01
C HIS A 135 -19.97 -3.44 -1.13
N ALA A 136 -19.18 -3.80 -2.14
CA ALA A 136 -18.82 -2.90 -3.24
C ALA A 136 -20.03 -2.60 -4.14
N ARG A 137 -20.33 -1.31 -4.32
CA ARG A 137 -21.54 -0.82 -5.02
C ARG A 137 -21.29 -0.34 -6.43
N ASN A 138 -20.03 -0.08 -6.77
CA ASN A 138 -19.63 0.37 -8.09
C ASN A 138 -18.36 -0.33 -8.56
N ASN A 139 -18.03 -0.16 -9.83
CA ASN A 139 -16.89 -0.82 -10.45
C ASN A 139 -15.55 -0.39 -9.84
N VAL A 140 -15.43 0.85 -9.35
CA VAL A 140 -14.21 1.35 -8.71
C VAL A 140 -13.99 0.66 -7.36
N GLU A 141 -15.03 0.53 -6.55
CA GLU A 141 -14.99 -0.20 -5.27
C GLU A 141 -14.69 -1.68 -5.48
N LYS A 142 -15.36 -2.33 -6.45
CA LYS A 142 -15.11 -3.74 -6.79
C LYS A 142 -13.65 -3.96 -7.20
N MET A 143 -13.12 -3.12 -8.09
CA MET A 143 -11.71 -3.17 -8.48
C MET A 143 -10.79 -2.94 -7.28
N THR A 144 -11.09 -1.94 -6.45
CA THR A 144 -10.29 -1.62 -5.26
C THR A 144 -10.18 -2.82 -4.31
N SER A 145 -11.31 -3.48 -4.04
CA SER A 145 -11.33 -4.71 -3.24
C SER A 145 -10.57 -5.86 -3.91
N LYS A 146 -10.73 -6.06 -5.23
CA LYS A 146 -9.98 -7.10 -5.96
C LYS A 146 -8.46 -6.88 -5.92
N VAL A 147 -8.00 -5.65 -6.11
CA VAL A 147 -6.57 -5.29 -6.02
C VAL A 147 -6.05 -5.51 -4.60
N ASN A 148 -6.79 -5.09 -3.58
CA ASN A 148 -6.37 -5.31 -2.20
C ASN A 148 -6.35 -6.79 -1.82
N LEU A 149 -7.36 -7.54 -2.24
CA LEU A 149 -7.46 -8.99 -2.08
C LEU A 149 -6.30 -9.72 -2.78
N SER A 150 -5.94 -9.32 -4.00
CA SER A 150 -4.81 -9.94 -4.72
C SER A 150 -3.49 -9.69 -4.01
N ILE A 151 -3.26 -8.46 -3.51
CA ILE A 151 -2.08 -8.17 -2.69
C ILE A 151 -2.05 -9.05 -1.44
N ALA A 152 -3.17 -9.21 -0.74
CA ALA A 152 -3.25 -10.06 0.45
C ALA A 152 -2.90 -11.52 0.12
N TYR A 153 -3.46 -12.09 -0.95
CA TYR A 153 -3.10 -13.45 -1.40
C TYR A 153 -1.62 -13.57 -1.79
N ARG A 154 -1.05 -12.59 -2.51
CA ARG A 154 0.37 -12.58 -2.87
C ARG A 154 1.25 -12.62 -1.62
N MET A 155 0.92 -11.80 -0.62
CA MET A 155 1.67 -11.76 0.64
C MET A 155 1.43 -12.99 1.51
N ASN A 156 0.27 -13.63 1.38
CA ASN A 156 -0.04 -14.93 1.96
C ASN A 156 0.50 -16.12 1.13
N LYS A 157 1.61 -15.93 0.40
CA LYS A 157 2.29 -16.96 -0.40
C LYS A 157 1.38 -17.68 -1.42
N GLN A 158 0.32 -17.02 -1.90
CA GLN A 158 -0.60 -17.52 -2.92
C GLN A 158 -0.58 -16.61 -4.18
N PRO A 159 0.58 -16.45 -4.84
CA PRO A 159 0.72 -15.51 -5.97
C PRO A 159 -0.08 -15.93 -7.20
N ALA A 160 -0.37 -17.22 -7.39
CA ALA A 160 -1.22 -17.69 -8.49
C ALA A 160 -2.67 -17.17 -8.36
N ILE A 161 -3.24 -17.24 -7.15
CA ILE A 161 -4.58 -16.69 -6.87
C ILE A 161 -4.57 -15.17 -7.01
N SER A 162 -3.52 -14.49 -6.52
CA SER A 162 -3.33 -13.05 -6.76
C SER A 162 -3.43 -12.71 -8.24
N PHE A 163 -2.71 -13.45 -9.09
CA PHE A 163 -2.68 -13.23 -10.52
C PHE A 163 -4.04 -13.47 -11.19
N GLN A 164 -4.73 -14.56 -10.84
CA GLN A 164 -6.08 -14.85 -11.34
C GLN A 164 -7.08 -13.73 -10.99
N ILE A 165 -7.02 -13.20 -9.76
CA ILE A 165 -7.87 -12.08 -9.34
C ILE A 165 -7.57 -10.83 -10.17
N LEU A 166 -6.29 -10.51 -10.38
CA LEU A 166 -5.87 -9.36 -11.19
C LEU A 166 -6.35 -9.48 -12.64
N GLN A 167 -6.27 -10.68 -13.24
CA GLN A 167 -6.78 -10.95 -14.59
C GLN A 167 -8.31 -10.80 -14.70
N SER A 168 -9.04 -10.95 -13.60
CA SER A 168 -10.50 -10.76 -13.57
C SER A 168 -10.93 -9.29 -13.49
N ILE A 169 -9.99 -8.34 -13.43
CA ILE A 169 -10.29 -6.91 -13.43
C ILE A 169 -10.42 -6.45 -14.88
N ASP A 170 -11.58 -5.90 -15.22
CA ASP A 170 -11.76 -5.23 -16.49
C ASP A 170 -10.89 -3.97 -16.52
N GLU A 171 -9.87 -3.95 -17.38
CA GLU A 171 -8.99 -2.80 -17.52
C GLU A 171 -9.63 -1.63 -18.27
N ALA A 172 -10.70 -1.87 -19.05
CA ALA A 172 -11.33 -0.85 -19.89
C ALA A 172 -12.02 0.23 -19.04
N ILE A 173 -12.47 -0.13 -17.83
CA ILE A 173 -13.06 0.79 -16.87
C ILE A 173 -12.02 1.62 -16.10
N LEU A 174 -10.71 1.39 -16.33
CA LEU A 174 -9.63 2.06 -15.63
C LEU A 174 -8.89 3.05 -16.52
N SER A 175 -8.68 4.24 -15.97
CA SER A 175 -7.86 5.27 -16.59
C SER A 175 -6.84 5.82 -15.60
N GLY A 176 -5.78 6.40 -16.17
CA GLY A 176 -4.82 7.19 -15.44
C GLY A 176 -4.17 6.46 -14.25
N ARG A 177 -4.14 7.13 -13.10
CA ARG A 177 -3.61 6.62 -11.82
C ARG A 177 -4.15 5.26 -11.42
N ARG A 178 -5.41 4.94 -11.70
CA ARG A 178 -6.03 3.66 -11.30
C ARG A 178 -5.47 2.50 -12.12
N LYS A 179 -5.36 2.71 -13.44
CA LYS A 179 -4.72 1.75 -14.34
C LYS A 179 -3.25 1.56 -14.00
N ALA A 180 -2.53 2.65 -13.71
CA ALA A 180 -1.15 2.58 -13.23
C ALA A 180 -1.03 1.72 -11.96
N GLY A 181 -1.90 1.93 -10.98
CA GLY A 181 -1.93 1.17 -9.73
C GLY A 181 -2.14 -0.34 -9.93
N LEU A 182 -3.08 -0.72 -10.80
CA LEU A 182 -3.29 -2.12 -11.18
C LEU A 182 -2.00 -2.72 -11.76
N LEU A 183 -1.39 -2.04 -12.74
CA LEU A 183 -0.17 -2.49 -13.40
C LEU A 183 1.01 -2.67 -12.42
N VAL A 184 1.14 -1.81 -11.41
CA VAL A 184 2.17 -1.99 -10.37
C VAL A 184 1.94 -3.28 -9.58
N VAL A 185 0.69 -3.57 -9.20
CA VAL A 185 0.37 -4.79 -8.45
C VAL A 185 0.55 -6.04 -9.30
N THR A 186 0.21 -5.97 -10.60
CA THR A 186 0.48 -7.04 -11.57
C THR A 186 1.99 -7.26 -11.74
N GLY A 187 2.79 -6.19 -11.89
CA GLY A 187 4.24 -6.30 -11.97
C GLY A 187 4.86 -6.90 -10.71
N ASN A 188 4.43 -6.46 -9.53
CA ASN A 188 4.87 -7.04 -8.25
C ASN A 188 4.50 -8.52 -8.13
N THR A 189 3.33 -8.93 -8.64
CA THR A 189 2.90 -10.34 -8.67
C THR A 189 3.73 -11.15 -9.65
N ALA A 190 4.03 -10.59 -10.83
CA ALA A 190 4.87 -11.23 -11.84
C ALA A 190 6.29 -11.50 -11.29
N ILE A 191 6.87 -10.58 -10.50
CA ILE A 191 8.14 -10.84 -9.81
C ILE A 191 8.07 -12.12 -8.96
N VAL A 192 7.03 -12.27 -8.12
CA VAL A 192 6.88 -13.45 -7.25
C VAL A 192 6.67 -14.73 -8.07
N LEU A 193 5.99 -14.63 -9.21
CA LEU A 193 5.76 -15.74 -10.14
C LEU A 193 6.96 -16.07 -11.05
N ASP A 194 8.14 -15.51 -10.77
CA ASP A 194 9.36 -15.71 -11.56
C ASP A 194 9.23 -15.24 -13.02
N LYS A 195 8.48 -14.15 -13.21
CA LYS A 195 8.19 -13.49 -14.48
C LYS A 195 8.73 -12.06 -14.52
N PRO A 196 10.06 -11.85 -14.33
CA PRO A 196 10.62 -10.50 -14.19
C PRO A 196 10.62 -9.72 -15.51
N LYS A 197 10.62 -10.41 -16.66
CA LYS A 197 10.50 -9.75 -17.98
C LYS A 197 9.11 -9.15 -18.18
N GLU A 198 8.06 -9.86 -17.79
CA GLU A 198 6.69 -9.32 -17.79
C GLU A 198 6.55 -8.18 -16.78
N ALA A 199 7.15 -8.32 -15.59
CA ALA A 199 7.14 -7.27 -14.57
C ALA A 199 7.71 -5.94 -15.09
N ILE A 200 8.82 -5.99 -15.84
CA ILE A 200 9.40 -4.80 -16.50
C ILE A 200 8.36 -4.10 -17.38
N SER A 201 7.66 -4.84 -18.25
CA SER A 201 6.63 -4.28 -19.13
C SER A 201 5.51 -3.61 -18.35
N TYR A 202 5.03 -4.25 -17.29
CA TYR A 202 3.98 -3.68 -16.42
C TYR A 202 4.44 -2.39 -15.72
N PHE A 203 5.66 -2.36 -15.17
CA PHE A 203 6.17 -1.17 -14.51
C PHE A 203 6.45 -0.01 -15.47
N ILE A 204 6.89 -0.30 -16.70
CA ILE A 204 7.04 0.72 -17.74
C ILE A 204 5.69 1.35 -18.08
N ALA A 205 4.66 0.53 -18.31
CA ALA A 205 3.31 1.01 -18.60
C ALA A 205 2.71 1.81 -17.43
N ALA A 206 2.88 1.31 -16.20
CA ALA A 206 2.44 2.02 -14.99
C ALA A 206 3.08 3.40 -14.87
N ARG A 207 4.41 3.49 -15.11
CA ARG A 207 5.14 4.75 -15.10
C ARG A 207 4.60 5.74 -16.13
N GLN A 208 4.31 5.28 -17.34
CA GLN A 208 3.74 6.12 -18.40
C GLN A 208 2.38 6.71 -17.97
N HIS A 209 1.51 5.88 -17.39
CA HIS A 209 0.22 6.34 -16.87
C HIS A 209 0.38 7.37 -15.74
N TYR A 210 1.31 7.16 -14.79
CA TYR A 210 1.54 8.15 -13.74
C TYR A 210 2.08 9.48 -14.27
N LEU A 211 2.98 9.46 -15.26
CA LEU A 211 3.51 10.69 -15.85
C LEU A 211 2.46 11.45 -16.67
N LYS A 212 1.60 10.73 -17.41
CA LYS A 212 0.49 11.35 -18.15
C LYS A 212 -0.44 12.15 -17.24
N ASP A 213 -0.60 11.71 -15.99
CA ASP A 213 -1.45 12.34 -14.98
C ASP A 213 -0.66 13.25 -14.00
N LEU A 214 0.58 13.61 -14.33
CA LEU A 214 1.45 14.47 -13.49
C LEU A 214 1.72 13.92 -12.08
N HIS A 215 1.58 12.61 -11.87
CA HIS A 215 1.88 11.94 -10.61
C HIS A 215 3.37 11.57 -10.50
N HIS A 216 4.24 12.59 -10.49
CA HIS A 216 5.70 12.43 -10.50
C HIS A 216 6.24 11.55 -9.35
N ARG A 217 5.69 11.71 -8.14
CA ARG A 217 6.03 10.85 -6.99
C ARG A 217 5.79 9.38 -7.30
N ASN A 218 4.62 9.02 -7.80
CA ASN A 218 4.30 7.62 -8.09
C ASN A 218 5.11 7.09 -9.28
N ALA A 219 5.39 7.95 -10.27
CA ALA A 219 6.29 7.61 -11.37
C ALA A 219 7.72 7.32 -10.90
N ALA A 220 8.25 8.07 -9.92
CA ALA A 220 9.55 7.81 -9.31
C ALA A 220 9.57 6.44 -8.61
N ARG A 221 8.57 6.18 -7.78
CA ARG A 221 8.49 4.95 -6.97
C ARG A 221 8.34 3.69 -7.82
N VAL A 222 7.50 3.71 -8.85
CA VAL A 222 7.43 2.59 -9.80
C VAL A 222 8.72 2.41 -10.60
N THR A 223 9.48 3.48 -10.82
CA THR A 223 10.80 3.37 -11.44
C THR A 223 11.75 2.57 -10.55
N VAL A 224 11.73 2.75 -9.22
CA VAL A 224 12.51 1.92 -8.29
C VAL A 224 12.12 0.42 -8.39
N ASN A 225 10.83 0.10 -8.46
CA ASN A 225 10.38 -1.28 -8.67
C ASN A 225 10.85 -1.86 -10.02
N LEU A 226 10.81 -1.04 -11.08
CA LEU A 226 11.32 -1.39 -12.41
C LEU A 226 12.82 -1.70 -12.38
N LEU A 227 13.62 -0.93 -11.63
CA LEU A 227 15.05 -1.18 -11.47
C LEU A 227 15.30 -2.54 -10.81
N GLY A 228 14.58 -2.86 -9.73
CA GLY A 228 14.64 -4.19 -9.11
C GLY A 228 14.29 -5.32 -10.09
N ALA A 229 13.22 -5.16 -10.86
CA ALA A 229 12.83 -6.12 -11.90
C ALA A 229 13.90 -6.29 -12.99
N ALA A 230 14.52 -5.19 -13.41
CA ALA A 230 15.60 -5.20 -14.39
C ALA A 230 16.82 -5.97 -13.90
N LEU A 231 17.24 -5.78 -12.65
CA LEU A 231 18.35 -6.54 -12.06
C LEU A 231 18.02 -8.04 -11.96
N ILE A 232 16.81 -8.40 -11.50
CA ILE A 232 16.36 -9.80 -11.41
C ILE A 232 16.36 -10.45 -12.80
N ALA A 233 15.91 -9.72 -13.83
CA ALA A 233 15.92 -10.19 -15.21
C ALA A 233 17.31 -10.14 -15.89
N ARG A 234 18.36 -9.71 -15.18
CA ARG A 234 19.72 -9.47 -15.71
C ARG A 234 19.72 -8.53 -16.94
N ARG A 235 18.86 -7.51 -16.95
CA ARG A 235 18.71 -6.50 -18.02
C ARG A 235 19.37 -5.18 -17.63
N ALA A 236 20.71 -5.17 -17.59
CA ALA A 236 21.49 -4.00 -17.18
C ALA A 236 21.18 -2.75 -18.02
N GLU A 237 20.89 -2.92 -19.31
CA GLU A 237 20.54 -1.82 -20.19
C GLU A 237 19.19 -1.16 -19.82
N VAL A 238 18.24 -1.94 -19.30
CA VAL A 238 16.98 -1.40 -18.77
C VAL A 238 17.23 -0.69 -17.44
N TYR A 239 18.06 -1.28 -16.57
CA TYR A 239 18.45 -0.65 -15.31
C TYR A 239 19.04 0.74 -15.55
N GLU A 240 20.11 0.81 -16.35
CA GLU A 240 20.82 2.05 -16.66
C GLU A 240 19.92 3.12 -17.30
N LYS A 241 19.08 2.71 -18.26
CA LYS A 241 18.15 3.60 -18.94
C LYS A 241 17.16 4.27 -17.98
N TYR A 242 16.66 3.52 -16.98
CA TYR A 242 15.66 4.03 -16.05
C TYR A 242 16.27 4.65 -14.80
N ARG A 243 17.48 4.25 -14.41
CA ARG A 243 18.23 4.85 -13.31
C ARG A 243 18.54 6.31 -13.61
N LYS A 244 18.94 6.62 -14.85
CA LYS A 244 19.15 7.99 -15.36
C LYS A 244 17.89 8.87 -15.34
N LYS A 245 16.69 8.26 -15.27
CA LYS A 245 15.42 9.00 -15.17
C LYS A 245 15.05 9.38 -13.73
N LEU A 246 15.73 8.83 -12.73
CA LEU A 246 15.65 9.24 -11.33
C LEU A 246 16.73 10.30 -11.06
N THR A 247 16.52 11.51 -11.56
CA THR A 247 17.38 12.66 -11.21
C THR A 247 17.20 13.03 -9.75
N SER A 248 18.09 13.86 -9.19
CA SER A 248 17.98 14.33 -7.79
C SER A 248 16.60 14.93 -7.46
N ALA A 249 15.98 15.63 -8.42
CA ALA A 249 14.62 16.15 -8.27
C ALA A 249 13.56 15.04 -8.16
N TYR A 250 13.71 13.93 -8.89
CA TYR A 250 12.80 12.79 -8.79
C TYR A 250 13.07 11.93 -7.55
N GLU A 251 14.33 11.78 -7.14
CA GLU A 251 14.71 11.08 -5.90
C GLU A 251 14.18 11.80 -4.65
N ALA A 252 14.06 13.13 -4.68
CA ALA A 252 13.45 13.91 -3.62
C ALA A 252 11.96 13.56 -3.36
N TYR A 253 11.27 12.97 -4.34
CA TYR A 253 9.89 12.47 -4.15
C TYR A 253 9.82 11.11 -3.43
N LEU A 254 10.93 10.37 -3.38
CA LEU A 254 10.94 9.03 -2.82
C LEU A 254 10.82 9.09 -1.29
N PRO A 255 9.98 8.26 -0.67
CA PRO A 255 10.03 8.07 0.77
C PRO A 255 11.38 7.45 1.17
N LYS A 256 11.77 7.61 2.43
CA LYS A 256 13.07 7.13 2.95
C LYS A 256 13.31 5.64 2.70
N SER A 257 12.27 4.81 2.73
CA SER A 257 12.39 3.38 2.42
C SER A 257 12.70 3.09 0.96
N ASP A 258 12.05 3.79 0.02
CA ASP A 258 12.35 3.66 -1.40
C ASP A 258 13.76 4.19 -1.73
N GLN A 259 14.24 5.23 -1.03
CA GLN A 259 15.63 5.72 -1.17
C GLN A 259 16.66 4.70 -0.69
N LEU A 260 16.40 4.09 0.47
CA LEU A 260 17.26 3.04 1.04
C LEU A 260 17.30 1.81 0.11
N TYR A 261 16.16 1.44 -0.47
CA TYR A 261 16.12 0.36 -1.45
C TYR A 261 16.80 0.73 -2.78
N LEU A 262 16.66 1.96 -3.27
CA LEU A 262 17.37 2.43 -4.46
C LEU A 262 18.89 2.38 -4.27
N GLN A 263 19.40 2.82 -3.12
CA GLN A 263 20.82 2.72 -2.80
C GLN A 263 21.30 1.27 -2.77
N TRP A 264 20.50 0.37 -2.19
CA TRP A 264 20.80 -1.06 -2.22
C TRP A 264 20.81 -1.61 -3.66
N LEU A 265 19.87 -1.19 -4.51
CA LEU A 265 19.84 -1.58 -5.92
C LEU A 265 21.07 -1.08 -6.69
N ASP A 266 21.56 0.13 -6.41
CA ASP A 266 22.77 0.67 -7.05
C ASP A 266 24.01 -0.18 -6.69
N LEU A 267 24.16 -0.61 -5.43
CA LEU A 267 25.22 -1.55 -5.01
C LEU A 267 25.05 -2.95 -5.62
N MET A 268 23.80 -3.41 -5.68
CA MET A 268 23.46 -4.71 -6.27
C MET A 268 23.67 -4.73 -7.78
N HIS A 269 23.53 -3.61 -8.49
CA HIS A 269 23.76 -3.54 -9.93
C HIS A 269 25.20 -3.95 -10.27
N ASP A 270 26.19 -3.39 -9.56
CA ASP A 270 27.60 -3.76 -9.74
C ASP A 270 27.86 -5.22 -9.37
N SER A 271 27.20 -5.69 -8.30
CA SER A 271 27.32 -7.08 -7.83
C SER A 271 26.71 -8.07 -8.83
N VAL A 272 25.58 -7.73 -9.44
CA VAL A 272 24.91 -8.51 -10.48
C VAL A 272 25.72 -8.53 -11.77
N LYS A 273 26.39 -7.42 -12.12
CA LYS A 273 27.24 -7.32 -13.32
C LYS A 273 28.52 -8.14 -13.18
N SER A 274 29.15 -8.12 -11.99
CA SER A 274 30.36 -8.90 -11.68
C SER A 274 30.07 -10.34 -11.26
N ASN A 275 28.80 -10.66 -10.98
CA ASN A 275 28.35 -11.93 -10.42
C ASN A 275 29.00 -12.29 -9.06
N VAL A 276 29.40 -11.27 -8.30
CA VAL A 276 30.01 -11.38 -6.97
C VAL A 276 29.40 -10.32 -6.06
N VAL A 277 29.07 -10.67 -4.82
CA VAL A 277 28.62 -9.68 -3.84
C VAL A 277 29.83 -8.90 -3.33
N ALA A 278 29.94 -7.63 -3.71
CA ALA A 278 31.00 -6.75 -3.22
C ALA A 278 30.88 -6.50 -1.71
N ASP A 279 32.01 -6.25 -1.02
CA ASP A 279 32.03 -6.04 0.44
C ASP A 279 31.10 -4.91 0.90
N LYS A 280 31.05 -3.81 0.14
CA LYS A 280 30.12 -2.70 0.42
C LYS A 280 28.65 -3.14 0.33
N THR A 281 28.32 -3.97 -0.66
CA THR A 281 26.97 -4.54 -0.80
C THR A 281 26.65 -5.49 0.35
N LEU A 282 27.62 -6.30 0.77
CA LEU A 282 27.50 -7.22 1.89
C LEU A 282 27.20 -6.46 3.20
N GLU A 283 28.00 -5.46 3.53
CA GLU A 283 27.85 -4.63 4.72
C GLU A 283 26.52 -3.87 4.73
N TYR A 284 26.17 -3.23 3.60
CA TYR A 284 24.89 -2.54 3.46
C TYR A 284 23.71 -3.49 3.65
N THR A 285 23.77 -4.67 3.03
CA THR A 285 22.71 -5.68 3.13
C THR A 285 22.55 -6.14 4.58
N LYS A 286 23.64 -6.50 5.27
CA LYS A 286 23.58 -6.90 6.70
C LYS A 286 22.94 -5.83 7.58
N THR A 287 23.26 -4.57 7.32
CA THR A 287 22.76 -3.43 8.11
C THR A 287 21.28 -3.14 7.85
N HIS A 288 20.80 -3.36 6.63
CA HIS A 288 19.50 -2.83 6.19
C HIS A 288 18.47 -3.87 5.76
N VAL A 289 18.84 -5.16 5.62
CA VAL A 289 17.94 -6.21 5.12
C VAL A 289 16.64 -6.29 5.91
N VAL A 290 16.69 -6.32 7.25
CA VAL A 290 15.49 -6.40 8.10
C VAL A 290 14.52 -5.25 7.80
N ARG A 291 15.05 -4.03 7.60
CA ARG A 291 14.26 -2.87 7.24
C ARG A 291 13.68 -2.99 5.83
N LEU A 292 14.47 -3.40 4.84
CA LEU A 292 13.99 -3.63 3.47
C LEU A 292 12.85 -4.64 3.43
N LEU A 293 12.95 -5.74 4.20
CA LEU A 293 11.90 -6.75 4.28
C LEU A 293 10.62 -6.18 4.90
N LYS A 294 10.74 -5.45 6.02
CA LYS A 294 9.61 -4.78 6.70
C LYS A 294 8.89 -3.78 5.79
N GLU A 295 9.65 -3.09 4.96
CA GLU A 295 9.15 -2.13 3.97
C GLU A 295 8.64 -2.84 2.68
N GLY A 296 8.45 -4.16 2.69
CA GLY A 296 7.76 -4.88 1.60
C GLY A 296 8.63 -5.25 0.39
N TYR A 297 9.95 -5.10 0.47
CA TYR A 297 10.89 -5.51 -0.59
C TYR A 297 11.35 -6.98 -0.48
N THR A 298 10.63 -7.79 0.29
CA THR A 298 11.03 -9.16 0.62
C THR A 298 11.33 -10.04 -0.59
N GLU A 299 10.42 -10.07 -1.57
CA GLU A 299 10.57 -10.95 -2.74
C GLU A 299 11.67 -10.48 -3.70
N PRO A 300 11.75 -9.19 -4.09
CA PRO A 300 12.87 -8.71 -4.90
C PRO A 300 14.25 -8.92 -4.24
N VAL A 301 14.36 -8.65 -2.93
CA VAL A 301 15.62 -8.82 -2.20
C VAL A 301 16.04 -10.28 -2.20
N ARG A 302 15.12 -11.20 -1.84
CA ARG A 302 15.41 -12.64 -1.84
C ARG A 302 15.89 -13.11 -3.19
N LYS A 303 15.17 -12.78 -4.27
CA LYS A 303 15.52 -13.24 -5.63
C LYS A 303 16.89 -12.75 -6.09
N LEU A 304 17.23 -11.51 -5.79
CA LEU A 304 18.54 -10.96 -6.14
C LEU A 304 19.68 -11.62 -5.35
N LEU A 305 19.51 -11.81 -4.04
CA LEU A 305 20.47 -12.53 -3.21
C LEU A 305 20.62 -13.99 -3.66
N GLN A 306 19.51 -14.68 -3.95
CA GLN A 306 19.50 -16.03 -4.49
C GLN A 306 20.29 -16.12 -5.81
N SER A 307 20.11 -15.15 -6.70
CA SER A 307 20.82 -15.12 -7.98
C SER A 307 22.34 -14.98 -7.85
N LEU A 308 22.83 -14.59 -6.67
CA LEU A 308 24.26 -14.43 -6.34
C LEU A 308 24.71 -15.43 -5.25
N ASN A 309 23.92 -16.46 -4.94
CA ASN A 309 24.18 -17.44 -3.87
C ASN A 309 24.42 -16.79 -2.49
N ALA A 310 23.76 -15.66 -2.23
CA ALA A 310 23.92 -14.85 -1.03
C ALA A 310 22.69 -14.88 -0.10
N GLU A 311 21.88 -15.94 -0.18
CA GLU A 311 20.65 -16.08 0.63
C GLU A 311 20.92 -16.15 2.14
N PHE A 312 22.14 -16.50 2.55
CA PHE A 312 22.56 -16.48 3.94
C PHE A 312 22.47 -15.08 4.59
N LEU A 313 22.32 -14.02 3.78
CA LEU A 313 22.08 -12.65 4.24
C LEU A 313 20.61 -12.37 4.58
N MET A 314 19.69 -13.29 4.26
CA MET A 314 18.30 -13.18 4.66
C MET A 314 18.18 -13.55 6.15
N PRO A 315 17.55 -12.70 6.98
CA PRO A 315 17.32 -13.02 8.38
C PRO A 315 16.41 -14.25 8.51
N GLU A 316 16.66 -15.09 9.51
CA GLU A 316 15.72 -16.15 9.86
C GLU A 316 14.37 -15.52 10.24
N MET A 317 13.29 -15.92 9.57
CA MET A 317 11.95 -15.44 9.88
C MET A 317 11.46 -16.08 11.17
N HIS A 318 11.89 -15.55 12.31
CA HIS A 318 11.31 -15.93 13.60
C HIS A 318 9.87 -15.42 13.67
N LYS A 319 8.91 -16.35 13.63
CA LYS A 319 7.46 -16.09 13.86
C LYS A 319 7.14 -15.36 15.17
N LYS A 320 8.10 -15.26 16.11
CA LYS A 320 7.87 -14.85 17.50
C LYS A 320 7.75 -13.34 17.76
N SER A 321 8.12 -12.45 16.83
CA SER A 321 8.18 -11.00 17.11
C SER A 321 6.89 -10.20 16.80
N LEU A 322 5.88 -10.83 16.17
CA LEU A 322 4.67 -10.13 15.73
C LEU A 322 3.50 -10.13 16.73
N MET A 323 3.56 -10.93 17.80
CA MET A 323 2.43 -11.07 18.73
C MET A 323 2.09 -9.79 19.52
N ASN A 324 3.05 -8.89 19.76
CA ASN A 324 2.79 -7.64 20.50
C ASN A 324 2.28 -6.49 19.62
N MET A 325 2.09 -6.70 18.31
CA MET A 325 1.61 -5.70 17.36
C MET A 325 0.48 -6.24 16.46
N ALA A 326 -0.17 -7.35 16.83
CA ALA A 326 -1.30 -7.87 16.09
C ALA A 326 -2.60 -7.14 16.48
N LEU A 327 -3.42 -6.81 15.49
CA LEU A 327 -4.82 -6.42 15.69
C LEU A 327 -5.63 -7.64 16.15
N HIS A 328 -6.64 -7.43 16.98
CA HIS A 328 -7.62 -8.47 17.30
C HIS A 328 -8.23 -9.03 16.02
N SER A 329 -8.37 -10.35 15.91
CA SER A 329 -9.08 -10.97 14.78
C SER A 329 -10.58 -10.64 14.84
N GLY A 330 -11.22 -10.57 13.67
CA GLY A 330 -12.67 -10.35 13.57
C GLY A 330 -13.17 -8.91 13.77
N LEU A 331 -12.31 -7.89 13.64
CA LEU A 331 -12.73 -6.47 13.73
C LEU A 331 -13.84 -6.11 12.73
N ALA A 332 -13.87 -6.78 11.57
CA ALA A 332 -14.88 -6.54 10.54
C ALA A 332 -16.19 -7.33 10.75
N LYS A 333 -16.26 -8.22 11.75
CA LYS A 333 -17.43 -9.08 12.03
C LYS A 333 -18.77 -8.33 12.08
N PRO A 334 -18.88 -7.11 12.65
CA PRO A 334 -20.14 -6.36 12.65
C PRO A 334 -20.73 -6.07 11.27
N TRP A 335 -19.90 -6.07 10.22
CA TRP A 335 -20.35 -5.80 8.84
C TRP A 335 -20.27 -7.02 7.92
N CYS A 336 -19.72 -8.12 8.38
CA CYS A 336 -19.52 -9.33 7.58
C CYS A 336 -20.41 -10.43 8.13
N GLN A 337 -21.57 -10.61 7.52
CA GLN A 337 -22.34 -11.84 7.68
C GLN A 337 -21.57 -12.93 6.92
N ASP A 338 -21.33 -14.07 7.58
CA ASP A 338 -20.47 -15.19 7.18
C ASP A 338 -18.96 -15.07 7.46
N LEU A 339 -18.55 -14.26 8.46
CA LEU A 339 -17.16 -14.27 8.98
C LEU A 339 -16.93 -15.36 10.03
#